data_AF-A0A494SQJ3-F1
#
_entry.id   AF-A0A494SQJ3-F1
#
_cell.length_a   1.000
_cell.length_b   1.000
_cell.length_c   1.000
_cell.angle_alpha   90.00
_cell.angle_beta   90.00
_cell.angle_gamma   90.00
#
_symmetry.space_group_name_H-M   'P 1'
#
loop_
_entity.id
_entity.type
_entity.pdbx_description
1 polymer ?
#
loop_
_entity_poly.entity_id
_entity_poly.type
_entity_poly.pdbx_seq_one_letter_code
_entity_poly.pdbx_strand_id
1 'polypeptide(L)' 'MINTRKLYELLQAGLDALPEDQREQITNEPGTTAHRVSDDLIEFRAAGITYATASPDLFDTEAEWTEFVEAHA' A
#
# COMPACT_ATOMS: atom_id res chain seq x y z
N MET A 1 1.48 14.71 9.78
CA MET A 1 2.10 14.68 8.43
C MET A 1 2.30 13.21 8.19
N ILE A 2 1.47 12.58 7.36
CA ILE A 2 1.55 11.12 7.11
C ILE A 2 3.02 10.75 6.91
N ASN A 3 3.49 9.79 7.69
CA ASN A 3 4.89 9.34 7.69
C ASN A 3 5.21 8.65 6.35
N THR A 4 5.38 9.46 5.31
CA THR A 4 5.42 9.07 3.89
C THR A 4 6.56 8.11 3.64
N ARG A 5 7.63 8.23 4.43
CA ARG A 5 8.77 7.33 4.44
C ARG A 5 8.39 5.89 4.80
N LYS A 6 7.65 5.68 5.91
CA LYS A 6 7.21 4.33 6.31
C LYS A 6 6.33 3.70 5.25
N LEU A 7 5.47 4.50 4.61
CA LEU A 7 4.65 4.03 3.49
C LEU A 7 5.50 3.61 2.29
N TYR A 8 6.46 4.44 1.85
CA TYR A 8 7.37 4.05 0.77
C TYR A 8 8.19 2.81 1.09
N GLU A 9 8.69 2.68 2.32
CA GLU A 9 9.42 1.50 2.78
C GLU A 9 8.53 0.24 2.74
N LEU A 10 7.27 0.35 3.16
CA LEU A 10 6.28 -0.73 3.04
C LEU A 10 6.01 -1.13 1.58
N LEU A 11 5.78 -0.14 0.70
CA LEU A 11 5.49 -0.41 -0.71
C LEU A 11 6.69 -1.07 -1.41
N GLN A 12 7.91 -0.58 -1.14
CA GLN A 12 9.13 -1.15 -1.70
C GLN A 12 9.36 -2.57 -1.20
N ALA A 13 9.23 -2.81 0.12
CA ALA A 13 9.37 -4.14 0.70
C ALA A 13 8.35 -5.13 0.13
N GLY A 14 7.12 -4.67 -0.11
CA GLY A 14 6.07 -5.45 -0.76
C GLY A 14 6.45 -5.88 -2.17
N LEU A 15 6.95 -4.95 -2.99
CA LEU A 15 7.42 -5.26 -4.34
C LEU A 15 8.63 -6.21 -4.33
N ASP A 16 9.59 -6.00 -3.44
CA ASP A 16 10.80 -6.82 -3.35
C ASP A 16 10.53 -8.25 -2.87
N ALA A 17 9.44 -8.46 -2.12
CA ALA A 17 9.01 -9.78 -1.65
C ALA A 17 8.27 -10.59 -2.72
N LEU A 18 7.83 -9.98 -3.82
CA LEU A 18 7.10 -10.68 -4.87
C LEU A 18 8.02 -11.60 -5.70
N PRO A 19 7.47 -12.70 -6.23
CA PRO A 19 8.10 -13.48 -7.29
C PRO A 19 8.52 -12.61 -8.50
N GLU A 20 9.59 -13.01 -9.18
CA GLU A 20 10.15 -12.28 -10.32
C GLU A 20 9.12 -12.03 -11.44
N ASP A 21 8.32 -13.04 -11.77
CA ASP A 21 7.24 -12.97 -12.77
C ASP A 21 6.16 -11.93 -12.39
N GLN A 22 5.82 -11.83 -11.11
CA GLN A 22 4.86 -10.83 -10.63
C GLN A 22 5.44 -9.41 -10.63
N ARG A 23 6.72 -9.25 -10.27
CA ARG A 23 7.41 -7.95 -10.37
C ARG A 23 7.52 -7.47 -11.81
N GLU A 24 7.82 -8.38 -12.74
CA GLU A 24 7.83 -8.08 -14.18
C GLU A 24 6.45 -7.65 -14.67
N GLN A 25 5.39 -8.35 -14.26
CA GLN A 25 4.02 -7.99 -14.61
C GLN A 25 3.65 -6.59 -14.13
N ILE A 26 3.96 -6.25 -12.88
CA ILE A 26 3.74 -4.90 -12.31
C ILE A 26 4.56 -3.84 -13.05
N THR A 27 5.79 -4.17 -13.45
CA THR A 27 6.66 -3.25 -14.20
C THR A 27 6.10 -2.94 -15.60
N ASN A 28 5.48 -3.93 -16.25
CA ASN A 28 4.90 -3.80 -17.58
C ASN A 28 3.52 -3.12 -17.58
N GLU A 29 2.79 -3.18 -16.47
CA GLU A 29 1.50 -2.50 -16.27
C GLU A 29 1.58 -1.51 -15.09
N PRO A 30 2.28 -0.36 -15.28
CA PRO A 30 2.51 0.58 -14.19
C PRO A 30 1.18 1.27 -13.80
N GLY A 31 0.67 0.91 -12.64
CA GLY A 31 -0.53 1.50 -12.07
C GLY A 31 -0.80 0.94 -10.69
N THR A 32 -0.45 1.70 -9.65
CA THR A 32 -0.79 1.36 -8.27
C THR A 32 -2.15 1.96 -7.92
N THR A 33 -3.06 1.11 -7.44
CA THR A 33 -4.31 1.52 -6.82
C THR A 33 -4.31 1.15 -5.34
N ALA A 34 -4.88 2.01 -4.51
CA ALA A 34 -5.17 1.69 -3.12
C ALA A 34 -6.65 1.36 -2.98
N HIS A 35 -6.97 0.30 -2.25
CA HIS A 35 -8.34 -0.15 -2.03
C HIS A 35 -8.57 -0.35 -0.54
N ARG A 36 -9.60 0.32 0.00
CA ARG A 36 -10.08 0.02 1.34
C ARG A 36 -10.79 -1.33 1.35
N VAL A 37 -10.30 -2.25 2.17
CA VAL A 37 -10.87 -3.60 2.33
C VAL A 37 -11.68 -3.70 3.61
N SER A 38 -11.25 -2.99 4.67
CA SER A 38 -11.98 -2.86 5.94
C SER A 38 -11.66 -1.51 6.59
N ASP A 39 -12.18 -1.27 7.80
CA ASP A 39 -11.88 -0.06 8.55
C ASP A 39 -10.40 0.08 8.94
N ASP A 40 -9.70 -1.06 9.02
CA ASP A 40 -8.31 -1.16 9.50
C ASP A 40 -7.34 -1.67 8.43
N LEU A 41 -7.77 -1.71 7.15
CA LEU A 41 -6.96 -2.30 6.09
C LEU A 41 -7.14 -1.63 4.73
N ILE A 42 -6.02 -1.18 4.18
CA ILE A 42 -5.89 -0.67 2.81
C ILE A 42 -4.93 -1.58 2.04
N GLU A 43 -5.38 -2.11 0.91
CA GLU A 43 -4.57 -2.90 -0.02
C GLU A 43 -4.01 -2.05 -1.14
N PHE A 44 -2.72 -2.20 -1.42
CA PHE A 44 -2.09 -1.65 -2.61
C PHE A 44 -1.97 -2.73 -3.68
N ARG A 45 -2.50 -2.43 -4.86
CA ARG A 45 -2.57 -3.34 -5.99
C ARG A 45 -1.92 -2.74 -7.21
N ALA A 46 -1.26 -3.56 -8.01
CA ALA A 46 -0.78 -3.20 -9.34
C ALA A 46 -0.89 -4.43 -10.25
N ALA A 47 -1.27 -4.24 -11.51
CA ALA A 47 -1.53 -5.34 -12.46
C ALA A 47 -2.48 -6.43 -11.91
N GLY A 48 -3.42 -6.08 -11.02
CA GLY A 48 -4.31 -7.02 -10.34
C GLY A 48 -3.69 -7.80 -9.18
N ILE A 49 -2.43 -7.55 -8.83
CA ILE A 49 -1.68 -8.20 -7.75
C ILE A 49 -1.65 -7.29 -6.52
N THR A 50 -2.14 -7.78 -5.38
CA THR A 50 -1.91 -7.11 -4.09
C THR A 50 -0.48 -7.36 -3.64
N TYR A 51 0.29 -6.29 -3.46
CA TYR A 51 1.71 -6.40 -3.11
C TYR A 51 2.05 -5.76 -1.76
N ALA A 52 1.18 -4.92 -1.22
CA ALA A 52 1.34 -4.36 0.12
C ALA A 52 -0.02 -4.09 0.78
N THR A 53 -0.02 -4.12 2.11
CA THR A 53 -1.18 -3.81 2.95
C THR A 53 -0.77 -2.82 4.03
N ALA A 54 -1.51 -1.72 4.16
CA ALA A 54 -1.36 -0.77 5.26
C ALA A 54 -2.45 -1.01 6.32
N SER A 55 -2.01 -0.98 7.58
CA SER A 55 -2.85 -1.04 8.78
C SER A 55 -2.58 0.18 9.68
N PRO A 56 -3.44 0.47 10.67
CA PRO A 56 -3.25 1.59 11.59
C PRO A 56 -1.86 1.64 12.25
N ASP A 57 -1.26 0.47 12.52
CA ASP A 57 0.06 0.35 13.17
C ASP A 57 1.22 0.97 12.38
N LEU A 58 1.04 1.21 11.08
CA LEU A 58 2.03 1.92 10.25
C LEU A 58 2.15 3.40 10.63
N PHE A 59 1.11 3.96 11.26
CA PHE A 59 0.96 5.38 11.56
C PHE A 59 1.25 5.66 13.03
N ASP A 60 1.79 6.84 13.32
CA ASP A 60 2.19 7.19 14.68
C ASP A 60 0.98 7.62 15.54
N THR A 61 -0.15 7.95 14.91
CA THR A 61 -1.41 8.32 15.57
C THR A 61 -2.64 7.82 14.79
N GLU A 62 -3.75 7.63 15.51
CA GLU A 62 -5.06 7.29 14.91
C GLU A 62 -5.58 8.37 13.95
N ALA A 63 -5.27 9.64 14.22
CA ALA A 63 -5.65 10.75 13.35
C ALA A 63 -4.97 10.64 11.97
N GLU A 64 -3.69 10.27 11.93
CA GLU A 64 -2.97 10.07 10.66
C GLU A 64 -3.51 8.87 9.87
N TRP A 65 -3.93 7.80 10.55
CA TRP A 65 -4.63 6.68 9.90
C TRP A 65 -5.97 7.14 9.31
N THR A 66 -6.75 7.90 10.07
CA THR A 66 -8.07 8.39 9.62
C THR A 66 -7.93 9.28 8.39
N GLU A 67 -7.03 10.27 8.42
CA GLU A 67 -6.74 11.14 7.28
C GLU A 67 -6.28 10.33 6.06
N PHE A 68 -5.46 9.30 6.28
CA PHE A 68 -4.99 8.42 5.22
C PHE A 68 -6.12 7.61 4.60
N VAL A 69 -7.01 7.02 5.41
CA VAL A 69 -8.19 6.27 4.92
C VAL A 69 -9.14 7.19 4.16
N GLU A 70 -9.42 8.38 4.66
CA GLU A 70 -10.28 9.37 4.00
C GLU A 70 -9.74 9.79 2.63
N ALA A 71 -8.41 9.91 2.48
CA ALA A 71 -7.78 10.23 1.20
C ALA A 71 -7.85 9.10 0.15
N HIS A 72 -8.17 7.87 0.58
CA HIS A 72 -8.22 6.66 -0.27
C HIS A 72 -9.61 5.98 -0.27
N ALA A 73 -10.64 6.66 0.23
CA ALA A 73 -12.04 6.24 0.17
C ALA A 73 -12.72 6.74 -1.12
#